data_AF-A0A522NLL3-F1
#
_entry.id   AF-A0A522NLL3-F1
#
_cell.length_a   1.000
_cell.length_b   1.000
_cell.length_c   1.000
_cell.angle_alpha   90.00
_cell.angle_beta   90.00
_cell.angle_gamma   90.00
#
_symmetry.space_group_name_H-M   'P 1'
#
loop_
_entity.id
_entity.type
_entity.pdbx_description
1 polymer ?
#
loop_
_entity_poly.entity_id
_entity_poly.type
_entity_poly.pdbx_seq_one_letter_code
_entity_poly.pdbx_strand_id
1 'polypeptide(L)'
;MHHVKYTVTAQNPIYTSIYYLDHEPAVFADYSHNPYSFTPHVDVDIAPGKPWSYELSLSKPDVYAMVVASTGTEPGTPGLHCDLEVDGAVVVSKDGPKGVLCSLRHW
;
A
#
# COMPACT_ATOMS: atom_id res chain seq x y z
N MET A 1 -19.08 -0.90 6.38
CA MET A 1 -17.65 -1.21 6.20
C MET A 1 -17.45 -1.47 4.73
N HIS A 2 -16.37 -0.93 4.18
CA HIS A 2 -15.96 -1.10 2.80
C HIS A 2 -14.83 -2.12 2.74
N HIS A 3 -14.90 -3.02 1.79
CA HIS A 3 -13.82 -3.97 1.54
C HIS A 3 -12.71 -3.26 0.79
N VAL A 4 -11.50 -3.26 1.35
CA VAL A 4 -10.34 -2.61 0.77
C VAL A 4 -9.30 -3.65 0.42
N LYS A 5 -8.73 -3.52 -0.77
CA LYS A 5 -7.62 -4.37 -1.23
C LYS A 5 -6.48 -3.51 -1.75
N TYR A 6 -5.28 -3.80 -1.27
CA TYR A 6 -4.04 -3.26 -1.79
C TYR A 6 -3.37 -4.31 -2.65
N THR A 7 -2.86 -3.90 -3.81
CA THR A 7 -2.03 -4.74 -4.66
C THR A 7 -0.77 -3.98 -5.03
N VAL A 8 0.39 -4.62 -4.92
CA VAL A 8 1.69 -4.09 -5.38
C VAL A 8 2.32 -5.07 -6.36
N THR A 9 2.73 -4.56 -7.52
CA THR A 9 3.39 -5.32 -8.59
C THR A 9 4.68 -4.63 -9.04
N ALA A 10 5.48 -5.35 -9.81
CA ALA A 10 6.69 -4.82 -10.43
C ALA A 10 6.83 -5.39 -11.86
N GLN A 11 7.31 -4.57 -12.79
CA GLN A 11 7.60 -5.00 -14.17
C GLN A 11 8.85 -5.88 -14.25
N ASN A 12 9.78 -5.75 -13.29
CA ASN A 12 10.96 -6.60 -13.15
C ASN A 12 11.09 -7.09 -11.70
N PRO A 13 11.68 -8.29 -11.46
CA PRO A 13 11.90 -8.80 -10.11
C PRO A 13 12.69 -7.83 -9.23
N ILE A 14 12.23 -7.59 -8.00
CA ILE A 14 12.89 -6.71 -7.04
C ILE A 14 12.50 -7.04 -5.60
N TYR A 15 13.44 -6.88 -4.67
CA TYR A 15 13.16 -6.84 -3.24
C TYR A 15 12.53 -5.50 -2.85
N THR A 16 11.37 -5.53 -2.21
CA THR A 16 10.53 -4.34 -1.96
C THR A 16 10.15 -4.25 -0.49
N SER A 17 10.28 -3.05 0.06
CA SER A 17 9.74 -2.65 1.36
C SER A 17 8.34 -2.06 1.17
N ILE A 18 7.35 -2.56 1.92
CA ILE A 18 5.94 -2.15 1.81
C ILE A 18 5.41 -1.78 3.19
N TYR A 19 4.86 -0.57 3.31
CA TYR A 19 4.04 -0.15 4.43
C TYR A 19 2.59 -0.01 3.98
N TYR A 20 1.65 -0.45 4.80
CA TYR A 20 0.23 -0.45 4.47
C TYR A 20 -0.59 -0.34 5.75
N LEU A 21 -1.77 0.27 5.69
CA LEU A 21 -2.67 0.27 6.84
C LEU A 21 -3.31 -1.11 7.02
N ASP A 22 -3.12 -1.77 8.15
CA ASP A 22 -3.65 -3.13 8.41
C ASP A 22 -4.92 -3.15 9.27
N HIS A 23 -5.20 -2.09 10.01
CA HIS A 23 -6.46 -1.90 10.74
C HIS A 23 -6.78 -0.42 10.97
N GLU A 24 -8.07 -0.13 11.18
CA GLU A 24 -8.56 1.23 11.41
C GLU A 24 -8.33 1.66 12.88
N PRO A 25 -7.74 2.85 13.13
CA PRO A 25 -7.68 3.42 14.46
C PRO A 25 -9.08 3.84 14.95
N ALA A 26 -9.36 3.69 16.25
CA ALA A 26 -10.64 4.09 16.82
C ALA A 26 -10.90 5.60 16.70
N VAL A 27 -9.85 6.41 16.90
CA VAL A 27 -9.84 7.85 16.67
C VAL A 27 -8.54 8.28 15.98
N PHE A 28 -8.58 9.40 15.25
CA PHE A 28 -7.41 9.95 14.57
C PHE A 28 -6.23 10.26 15.52
N ALA A 29 -6.52 10.61 16.77
CA ALA A 29 -5.48 10.88 17.77
C ALA A 29 -4.57 9.68 18.03
N ASP A 30 -5.11 8.45 18.02
CA ASP A 30 -4.32 7.23 18.23
C ASP A 30 -3.33 7.02 17.08
N TYR A 31 -3.80 7.19 15.84
CA TYR A 31 -2.96 7.14 14.65
C TYR A 31 -1.90 8.24 14.66
N SER A 32 -2.27 9.48 15.02
CA SER A 32 -1.32 10.59 15.07
C SER A 32 -0.27 10.41 16.16
N HIS A 33 -0.60 9.73 17.26
CA HIS A 33 0.33 9.46 18.35
C HIS A 33 1.34 8.37 17.98
N ASN A 34 0.87 7.29 17.33
CA ASN A 34 1.74 6.19 16.90
C ASN A 34 1.25 5.54 15.59
N PRO A 35 1.58 6.12 14.42
CA PRO A 35 1.08 5.61 13.14
C PRO A 35 1.63 4.21 12.83
N TYR A 36 2.84 3.88 13.28
CA TYR A 36 3.46 2.58 13.06
C TYR A 36 2.71 1.41 13.68
N SER A 37 1.89 1.65 14.71
CA SER A 37 0.99 0.62 15.23
C SER A 37 -0.11 0.22 14.26
N PHE A 38 -0.43 1.06 13.26
CA PHE A 38 -1.48 0.83 12.26
C PHE A 38 -0.93 0.59 10.86
N THR A 39 0.36 0.90 10.64
CA THR A 39 1.04 0.76 9.36
C THR A 39 2.24 -0.17 9.49
N PRO A 40 2.04 -1.50 9.59
CA PRO A 40 3.14 -2.45 9.63
C PRO A 40 3.99 -2.38 8.35
N HIS A 41 5.18 -2.97 8.47
CA HIS A 41 6.18 -3.06 7.42
C HIS A 41 6.41 -4.53 7.05
N VAL A 42 6.51 -4.80 5.75
CA VAL A 42 6.95 -6.10 5.23
C VAL A 42 7.99 -5.88 4.13
N ASP A 43 9.00 -6.74 4.11
CA ASP A 43 9.92 -6.85 2.99
C ASP A 43 9.66 -8.14 2.22
N VAL A 44 9.56 -8.04 0.89
CA VAL A 44 9.16 -9.17 0.04
C VAL A 44 9.73 -9.04 -1.37
N ASP A 45 10.09 -10.17 -1.97
CA ASP A 45 10.40 -10.26 -3.40
C ASP A 45 9.11 -10.21 -4.23
N ILE A 46 8.97 -9.15 -5.05
CA ILE A 46 7.92 -8.98 -6.05
C ILE A 46 8.52 -9.25 -7.43
N ALA A 47 7.76 -9.91 -8.30
CA ALA A 47 8.12 -10.15 -9.69
C ALA A 47 6.87 -10.16 -10.58
N PRO A 48 7.02 -10.07 -11.92
CA PRO A 48 5.91 -10.34 -12.83
C PRO A 48 5.25 -11.68 -12.52
N GLY A 49 3.93 -11.68 -12.28
CA GLY A 49 3.18 -12.89 -11.88
C GLY A 49 3.29 -13.27 -10.40
N LYS A 50 4.03 -12.52 -9.59
CA LYS A 50 4.15 -12.68 -8.13
C LYS A 50 3.83 -11.34 -7.43
N PRO A 51 2.57 -10.86 -7.47
CA PRO A 51 2.16 -9.67 -6.76
C PRO A 51 2.21 -9.88 -5.24
N TRP A 52 2.32 -8.78 -4.49
CA TRP A 52 1.92 -8.74 -3.09
C TRP A 52 0.52 -8.14 -2.98
N SER A 53 -0.32 -8.70 -2.11
CA SER A 53 -1.66 -8.15 -1.86
C SER A 53 -2.07 -8.28 -0.40
N TYR A 54 -2.89 -7.35 0.07
CA TYR A 54 -3.47 -7.35 1.40
C TYR A 54 -4.90 -6.83 1.38
N GLU A 55 -5.78 -7.42 2.19
CA GLU A 55 -7.20 -7.10 2.24
C GLU A 55 -7.65 -6.82 3.68
N LEU A 56 -8.52 -5.82 3.84
CA LEU A 56 -9.10 -5.44 5.12
C LEU A 56 -10.47 -4.79 4.95
N SER A 57 -11.19 -4.60 6.06
CA SER A 57 -12.45 -3.86 6.08
C SER A 57 -12.27 -2.54 6.82
N LEU A 58 -12.59 -1.42 6.17
CA LEU A 58 -12.50 -0.07 6.74
C LEU A 58 -13.88 0.57 6.85
N SER A 59 -14.10 1.36 7.89
CA SER A 59 -15.25 2.25 8.00
C SER A 59 -15.03 3.56 7.25
N LYS A 60 -13.77 4.05 7.19
CA LYS A 60 -13.38 5.31 6.52
C LYS A 60 -12.19 5.10 5.59
N PRO A 61 -12.36 4.39 4.47
CA PRO A 61 -11.27 4.15 3.52
C PRO A 61 -10.69 5.44 2.93
N ASP A 62 -11.51 6.47 2.74
CA ASP A 62 -11.11 7.80 2.26
C ASP A 62 -10.13 8.52 3.19
N VAL A 63 -10.09 8.13 4.47
CA VAL A 63 -9.22 8.72 5.48
C VAL A 63 -7.97 7.88 5.72
N TYR A 64 -8.11 6.54 5.73
CA TYR A 64 -7.05 5.66 6.23
C TYR A 64 -6.44 4.74 5.18
N ALA A 65 -7.15 4.44 4.07
CA ALA A 65 -6.67 3.46 3.11
C ALA A 65 -5.39 3.96 2.42
N MET A 66 -4.30 3.23 2.63
CA MET A 66 -2.98 3.58 2.14
C MET A 66 -2.09 2.34 2.01
N VAL A 67 -1.35 2.28 0.91
CA VAL A 67 -0.16 1.43 0.73
C VAL A 67 0.95 2.26 0.09
N VAL A 68 2.18 2.08 0.58
CA VAL A 68 3.39 2.64 -0.01
C VAL A 68 4.41 1.52 -0.18
N ALA A 69 5.05 1.48 -1.35
CA ALA A 69 6.10 0.53 -1.64
C ALA A 69 7.34 1.28 -2.15
N SER A 70 8.52 0.79 -1.77
CA SER A 70 9.80 1.34 -2.20
C SER A 70 10.83 0.23 -2.32
N THR A 71 11.69 0.33 -3.31
CA THR A 71 12.84 -0.58 -3.45
C THR A 71 14.03 -0.14 -2.60
N GLY A 72 13.92 0.98 -1.86
CA GLY A 72 15.01 1.53 -1.06
C GLY A 72 16.31 1.72 -1.85
N THR A 73 17.38 1.12 -1.36
CA THR A 73 18.72 1.15 -1.96
C THR A 73 18.92 0.14 -3.10
N GLU A 74 17.94 -0.73 -3.36
CA GLU A 74 18.08 -1.72 -4.44
C GLU A 74 18.35 -1.03 -5.79
N PRO A 75 19.25 -1.57 -6.62
CA PRO A 75 19.63 -0.96 -7.88
C PRO A 75 18.50 -1.05 -8.93
N GLY A 76 18.58 -0.19 -9.94
CA GLY A 76 17.68 -0.21 -11.09
C GLY A 76 16.33 0.49 -10.86
N THR A 77 15.44 0.33 -11.84
CA THR A 77 14.10 0.91 -11.88
C THR A 77 13.11 -0.18 -12.29
N PRO A 78 12.71 -1.07 -11.36
CA PRO A 78 11.91 -2.25 -11.70
C PRO A 78 10.48 -1.92 -12.15
N GLY A 79 10.05 -0.66 -12.05
CA GLY A 79 8.70 -0.23 -12.44
C GLY A 79 7.67 -0.80 -11.49
N LEU A 80 7.62 -0.25 -10.27
CA LEU A 80 6.61 -0.58 -9.28
C LEU A 80 5.26 -0.01 -9.71
N HIS A 81 4.20 -0.74 -9.39
CA HIS A 81 2.82 -0.32 -9.57
C HIS A 81 2.01 -0.69 -8.34
N CYS A 82 1.09 0.18 -7.92
CA CYS A 82 0.09 -0.14 -6.91
C CYS A 82 -1.33 0.15 -7.41
N ASP A 83 -2.25 -0.69 -6.94
CA ASP A 83 -3.69 -0.45 -7.00
C ASP A 83 -4.25 -0.45 -5.58
N LEU A 84 -5.18 0.48 -5.32
CA LEU A 84 -6.04 0.51 -4.15
C LEU A 84 -7.48 0.36 -4.62
N GLU A 85 -8.08 -0.76 -4.24
CA GLU A 85 -9.47 -1.10 -4.54
C GLU A 85 -10.36 -0.86 -3.33
N VAL A 86 -11.56 -0.33 -3.56
CA VAL A 86 -12.64 -0.21 -2.57
C VAL A 86 -13.90 -0.83 -3.16
N ASP A 87 -14.47 -1.80 -2.46
CA ASP A 87 -15.66 -2.57 -2.87
C ASP A 87 -15.55 -3.14 -4.30
N GLY A 88 -14.34 -3.59 -4.66
CA GLY A 88 -14.02 -4.20 -5.97
C GLY A 88 -13.77 -3.19 -7.10
N ALA A 89 -13.78 -1.89 -6.83
CA ALA A 89 -13.40 -0.85 -7.79
C ALA A 89 -12.00 -0.30 -7.49
N VAL A 90 -11.11 -0.28 -8.48
CA VAL A 90 -9.82 0.42 -8.37
C VAL A 90 -10.09 1.92 -8.33
N VAL A 91 -9.81 2.55 -7.19
CA VAL A 91 -10.05 3.98 -6.96
C VAL A 91 -8.75 4.79 -6.97
N VAL A 92 -7.60 4.16 -6.76
CA VAL A 92 -6.27 4.75 -6.96
C VAL A 92 -5.39 3.74 -7.67
N SER A 93 -4.69 4.19 -8.70
CA SER A 93 -3.71 3.40 -9.45
C SER A 93 -2.51 4.28 -9.76
N LYS A 94 -1.30 3.79 -9.47
CA LYS A 94 -0.05 4.57 -9.60
C LYS A 94 1.11 3.70 -10.04
N ASP A 95 1.90 4.23 -10.97
CA ASP A 95 3.18 3.69 -11.38
C ASP A 95 4.34 4.54 -10.84
N GLY A 96 5.50 3.90 -10.63
CA GLY A 96 6.71 4.60 -10.28
C GLY A 96 7.97 3.76 -10.50
N PRO A 97 9.10 4.39 -10.86
CA PRO A 97 10.30 3.66 -11.24
C PRO A 97 10.92 2.86 -10.08
N LYS A 98 10.85 3.39 -8.84
CA LYS A 98 11.41 2.79 -7.62
C LYS A 98 10.48 2.86 -6.39
N GLY A 99 9.33 3.50 -6.52
CA GLY A 99 8.42 3.72 -5.40
C GLY A 99 7.05 4.16 -5.87
N VAL A 100 6.03 3.76 -5.12
CA VAL A 100 4.62 4.08 -5.39
C VAL A 100 3.89 4.34 -4.08
N LEU A 101 2.88 5.21 -4.13
CA LEU A 101 1.98 5.53 -3.02
C LEU A 101 0.55 5.53 -3.55
N CYS A 102 -0.25 4.58 -3.09
CA CYS A 102 -1.68 4.55 -3.34
C CYS A 102 -2.40 4.89 -2.04
N SER A 103 -3.07 6.05 -2.02
CA SER A 103 -3.78 6.61 -0.86
C SER A 103 -4.99 7.39 -1.35
N LEU A 104 -6.14 7.20 -0.70
CA LEU A 104 -7.31 8.06 -0.92
C LEU A 104 -7.22 9.37 -0.13
N ARG A 105 -6.48 9.35 0.97
CA ARG A 105 -6.25 10.54 1.77
C ARG A 105 -5.45 11.55 0.95
N HIS A 106 -5.98 12.77 0.88
CA HIS A 106 -5.25 13.94 0.43
C HIS A 106 -4.40 14.49 1.59
N TRP A 107 -3.12 14.73 1.33
CA TRP A 107 -2.15 15.33 2.25
C TRP A 107 -1.65 16.65 1.68
#